data_AF-A0A380ELS9-F1
#
_entry.id   AF-A0A380ELS9-F1
#
_cell.length_a   1.000
_cell.length_b   1.000
_cell.length_c   1.000
_cell.angle_alpha   90.00
_cell.angle_beta   90.00
_cell.angle_gamma   90.00
#
_symmetry.space_group_name_H-M   'P 1'
#
loop_
_entity.id
_entity.type
_entity.pdbx_description
1 polymer ?
#
loop_
_entity_poly.entity_id
_entity_poly.type
_entity_poly.pdbx_seq_one_letter_code
_entity_poly.pdbx_strand_id
1 'polypeptide(L)'
;MIEVSYEKDITPITLSTLNKHPKLKNLYFLQENAKQAIASMSQAQYDAIIEMSDNNGLKSPFEMVQKPDMLESEKEEALKPFILLVVDRKEEGLKAANDLLQKANANPVITTGHPDFSEDMLYGKYLPNETGALYYREGFITQLMPKKDKSYLVIDNFNRIDTDIFQTYINVLEGYEVTLPRYNKDGNMIKWSRQKDSFYYFNPNWHIVGITYDSLEEIKEKYSEQFLKYTRIVKVKHD
;
A
#
# COMPACT_ATOMS: atom_id res chain seq x y z
N MET A 1 -32.95 -4.41 -33.10
CA MET A 1 -31.69 -4.17 -33.82
C MET A 1 -31.10 -2.90 -33.25
N ILE A 2 -29.94 -2.95 -32.61
CA ILE A 2 -29.28 -1.76 -32.03
C ILE A 2 -28.12 -1.44 -32.96
N GLU A 3 -28.16 -0.27 -33.60
CA GLU A 3 -27.04 0.26 -34.36
C GLU A 3 -26.23 1.20 -33.47
N VAL A 4 -24.92 0.99 -33.46
CA VAL A 4 -23.95 1.82 -32.76
C VAL A 4 -23.13 2.54 -33.82
N SER A 5 -23.17 3.86 -33.83
CA SER A 5 -22.39 4.69 -34.74
C SER A 5 -21.34 5.51 -33.99
N TYR A 6 -20.20 5.67 -34.63
CA TYR A 6 -19.07 6.44 -34.12
C TYR A 6 -19.19 7.91 -34.56
N GLU A 7 -19.15 8.85 -33.62
CA GLU A 7 -19.23 10.29 -33.92
C GLU A 7 -17.88 10.96 -34.07
N LYS A 8 -16.97 10.87 -33.08
CA LYS A 8 -15.64 11.51 -33.10
C LYS A 8 -14.75 11.06 -31.95
N ASP A 9 -13.45 11.33 -32.10
CA ASP A 9 -12.47 11.23 -31.03
C ASP A 9 -12.64 12.35 -30.01
N ILE A 10 -12.44 12.00 -28.74
CA ILE A 10 -12.39 12.94 -27.61
C ILE A 10 -10.93 13.15 -27.22
N THR A 11 -10.50 14.41 -27.14
CA THR A 11 -9.16 14.76 -26.69
C THR A 11 -8.99 14.44 -25.21
N PRO A 12 -7.93 13.73 -24.80
CA PRO A 12 -7.69 13.39 -23.40
C PRO A 12 -7.53 14.65 -22.54
N ILE A 13 -8.25 14.71 -21.42
CA ILE A 13 -8.19 15.83 -20.48
C ILE A 13 -7.42 15.37 -19.23
N THR A 14 -6.48 16.19 -18.76
CA THR A 14 -5.67 15.87 -17.58
C THR A 14 -6.49 15.94 -16.28
N LEU A 15 -6.12 15.12 -15.29
CA LEU A 15 -6.79 15.06 -13.97
C LEU A 15 -6.85 16.44 -13.29
N SER A 16 -5.79 17.23 -13.44
CA SER A 16 -5.70 18.61 -12.92
C SER A 16 -6.70 19.57 -13.56
N THR A 17 -7.09 19.32 -14.81
CA THR A 17 -8.10 20.10 -15.53
C THR A 17 -9.52 19.66 -15.11
N LEU A 18 -9.70 18.37 -14.81
CA LEU A 18 -10.95 17.80 -14.30
C LEU A 18 -11.31 18.34 -12.91
N ASN A 19 -10.32 18.46 -12.01
CA ASN A 19 -10.50 18.96 -10.64
C ASN A 19 -10.94 20.43 -10.54
N LYS A 20 -10.82 21.20 -11.62
CA LYS A 20 -11.25 22.61 -11.68
C LYS A 20 -12.73 22.78 -12.06
N HIS A 21 -13.40 21.73 -12.53
CA HIS A 21 -14.76 21.84 -13.05
C HIS A 21 -15.82 21.43 -12.00
N PRO A 22 -16.62 22.37 -11.48
CA PRO A 22 -17.47 22.14 -10.29
C PRO A 22 -18.58 21.11 -10.51
N LYS A 23 -19.09 20.94 -11.75
CA LYS A 23 -20.11 19.94 -12.07
C LYS A 23 -19.55 18.52 -12.27
N LEU A 24 -18.27 18.39 -12.65
CA LEU A 24 -17.63 17.08 -12.89
C LEU A 24 -17.01 16.49 -11.62
N LYS A 25 -16.66 17.34 -10.65
CA LYS A 25 -16.25 16.92 -9.31
C LYS A 25 -17.29 16.00 -8.65
N ASN A 26 -18.58 16.27 -8.85
CA ASN A 26 -19.68 15.50 -8.26
C ASN A 26 -19.99 14.17 -8.99
N LEU A 27 -19.61 14.03 -10.27
CA LEU A 27 -19.74 12.76 -10.99
C LEU A 27 -18.69 11.73 -10.52
N TYR A 28 -17.54 12.20 -10.01
CA TYR A 28 -16.47 11.37 -9.47
C TYR A 28 -16.82 10.70 -8.13
N PHE A 29 -17.92 11.12 -7.46
CA PHE A 29 -18.33 10.60 -6.16
C PHE A 29 -19.37 9.46 -6.21
N LEU A 30 -19.88 9.08 -7.39
CA LEU A 30 -21.00 8.13 -7.48
C LEU A 30 -20.63 6.69 -7.85
N GLN A 31 -19.35 6.32 -7.91
CA GLN A 31 -18.96 4.91 -8.02
C GLN A 31 -17.74 4.62 -7.15
N GLU A 32 -17.97 4.06 -5.96
CA GLU A 32 -16.94 3.55 -5.04
C GLU A 32 -15.99 2.53 -5.71
N ASN A 33 -16.46 1.87 -6.77
CA ASN A 33 -15.66 0.92 -7.56
C ASN A 33 -14.67 1.59 -8.55
N ALA A 34 -14.83 2.89 -8.88
CA ALA A 34 -13.97 3.57 -9.84
C ALA A 34 -12.65 4.08 -9.22
N LYS A 35 -12.60 4.25 -7.89
CA LYS A 35 -11.37 4.65 -7.18
C LYS A 35 -10.27 3.58 -7.24
N GLN A 36 -10.65 2.31 -7.40
CA GLN A 36 -9.71 1.19 -7.46
C GLN A 36 -8.99 1.05 -8.81
N ALA A 37 -9.42 1.75 -9.86
CA ALA A 37 -8.92 1.54 -11.21
C ALA A 37 -7.89 2.57 -11.69
N ILE A 38 -7.67 3.67 -10.97
CA ILE A 38 -6.80 4.76 -11.44
C ILE A 38 -5.92 5.29 -10.31
N ALA A 39 -5.14 4.39 -9.70
CA ALA A 39 -3.88 4.80 -9.09
C ALA A 39 -2.96 5.34 -10.20
N SER A 40 -2.20 6.39 -9.91
CA SER A 40 -1.33 7.09 -10.86
C SER A 40 -0.31 6.15 -11.49
N MET A 41 -0.66 5.65 -12.67
CA MET A 41 0.18 4.77 -13.46
C MET A 41 1.38 5.56 -13.97
N SER A 42 2.59 5.12 -13.63
CA SER A 42 3.83 5.71 -14.16
C SER A 42 3.93 5.47 -15.67
N GLN A 43 4.66 6.32 -16.39
CA GLN A 43 4.87 6.16 -17.83
C GLN A 43 5.43 4.77 -18.18
N ALA A 44 6.31 4.22 -17.34
CA ALA A 44 6.85 2.87 -17.51
C ALA A 44 5.78 1.77 -17.34
N GLN A 45 4.81 1.97 -16.44
CA GLN A 45 3.67 1.06 -16.30
C GLN A 45 2.70 1.18 -17.48
N TYR A 46 2.51 2.39 -18.03
CA TYR A 46 1.74 2.62 -19.26
C TYR A 46 2.37 1.91 -20.46
N ASP A 47 3.68 2.11 -20.68
CA ASP A 47 4.40 1.53 -21.82
C ASP A 47 4.42 -0.01 -21.74
N ALA A 48 4.56 -0.58 -20.54
CA ALA A 48 4.46 -2.01 -20.30
C ALA A 48 3.06 -2.57 -20.62
N ILE A 49 1.99 -1.80 -20.38
CA ILE A 49 0.61 -2.20 -20.71
C ILE A 49 0.34 -2.13 -22.22
N ILE A 50 0.93 -1.16 -22.91
CA ILE A 50 0.84 -1.07 -24.38
C ILE A 50 1.57 -2.26 -25.03
N GLU A 51 2.76 -2.61 -24.56
CA GLU A 51 3.51 -3.79 -25.03
C GLU A 51 2.76 -5.12 -24.75
N MET A 52 1.94 -5.16 -23.70
CA MET A 52 1.03 -6.27 -23.38
C MET A 52 -0.24 -6.29 -24.25
N SER A 53 -0.76 -5.13 -24.65
CA SER A 53 -1.93 -5.00 -25.53
C SER A 53 -1.67 -5.55 -26.93
N ASP A 54 -0.45 -5.36 -27.45
CA ASP A 54 -0.04 -5.86 -28.76
C ASP A 54 0.05 -7.40 -28.82
N ASN A 55 0.04 -8.09 -27.66
CA ASN A 55 0.17 -9.55 -27.54
C ASN A 55 -1.14 -10.29 -27.20
N ASN A 56 -2.30 -9.65 -27.41
CA ASN A 56 -3.62 -10.29 -27.44
C ASN A 56 -4.02 -11.09 -26.17
N GLY A 57 -3.96 -10.46 -25.00
CA GLY A 57 -4.37 -11.07 -23.72
C GLY A 57 -5.14 -10.12 -22.81
N LEU A 58 -6.46 -10.00 -23.04
CA LEU A 58 -7.41 -9.40 -22.11
C LEU A 58 -7.42 -10.13 -20.77
N LYS A 59 -7.00 -9.45 -19.70
CA LYS A 59 -7.61 -9.50 -18.36
C LYS A 59 -7.22 -8.23 -17.60
N SER A 60 -8.22 -7.57 -17.01
CA SER A 60 -8.07 -6.40 -16.14
C SER A 60 -6.91 -6.58 -15.15
N PRO A 61 -6.04 -5.57 -14.91
CA PRO A 61 -4.91 -5.69 -13.99
C PRO A 61 -5.32 -5.97 -12.53
N PHE A 62 -6.61 -5.86 -12.21
CA PHE A 62 -7.18 -6.29 -10.94
C PHE A 62 -8.50 -7.03 -11.21
N GLU A 63 -8.49 -8.36 -11.05
CA GLU A 63 -9.71 -9.15 -10.85
C GLU A 63 -9.88 -9.35 -9.33
N MET A 64 -10.83 -8.64 -8.71
CA MET A 64 -11.27 -8.97 -7.35
C MET A 64 -12.04 -10.28 -7.39
N VAL A 65 -11.41 -11.37 -6.95
CA VAL A 65 -12.06 -12.67 -6.81
C VAL A 65 -12.40 -12.94 -5.34
N GLN A 66 -13.70 -13.09 -5.09
CA GLN A 66 -14.44 -13.65 -3.94
C GLN A 66 -13.85 -13.52 -2.53
N LYS A 67 -14.65 -12.94 -1.62
CA LYS A 67 -14.55 -13.17 -0.17
C LYS A 67 -14.78 -14.67 0.10
N PRO A 68 -13.82 -15.41 0.66
CA PRO A 68 -14.14 -16.70 1.27
C PRO A 68 -14.94 -16.42 2.54
N ASP A 69 -16.17 -16.93 2.62
CA ASP A 69 -16.95 -16.97 3.85
C ASP A 69 -16.15 -17.73 4.92
N MET A 70 -15.58 -17.01 5.90
CA MET A 70 -15.14 -17.60 7.16
C MET A 70 -15.32 -16.64 8.33
N LEU A 71 -16.20 -17.06 9.24
CA LEU A 71 -16.34 -16.69 10.65
C LEU A 71 -15.03 -16.20 11.28
N GLU A 72 -14.92 -14.92 11.65
CA GLU A 72 -13.83 -14.45 12.55
C GLU A 72 -14.11 -13.07 13.16
N SER A 73 -15.31 -12.88 13.75
CA SER A 73 -15.68 -11.66 14.49
C SER A 73 -14.92 -11.47 15.81
N GLU A 74 -13.98 -12.35 16.16
CA GLU A 74 -13.19 -12.26 17.41
C GLU A 74 -11.68 -12.01 17.18
N LYS A 75 -11.19 -11.97 15.93
CA LYS A 75 -9.76 -11.67 15.63
C LYS A 75 -9.50 -10.28 15.05
N GLU A 76 -10.53 -9.49 14.75
CA GLU A 76 -10.35 -8.14 14.24
C GLU A 76 -9.63 -7.20 15.22
N GLU A 77 -9.74 -7.44 16.54
CA GLU A 77 -9.06 -6.64 17.56
C GLU A 77 -7.54 -6.90 17.61
N ALA A 78 -7.06 -8.04 17.08
CA ALA A 78 -5.68 -8.50 17.21
C ALA A 78 -4.74 -8.02 16.08
N LEU A 79 -5.26 -7.64 14.92
CA LEU A 79 -4.46 -7.34 13.73
C LEU A 79 -4.24 -5.84 13.58
N LYS A 80 -3.40 -5.24 14.43
CA LYS A 80 -2.96 -3.85 14.29
C LYS A 80 -1.47 -3.78 13.93
N PRO A 81 -1.10 -4.05 12.65
CA PRO A 81 0.31 -4.08 12.26
C PRO A 81 0.96 -2.70 12.29
N PHE A 82 0.18 -1.62 12.22
CA PHE A 82 0.70 -0.26 12.34
C PHE A 82 0.73 0.17 13.81
N ILE A 83 1.90 0.63 14.27
CA ILE A 83 2.08 1.28 15.56
C ILE A 83 2.53 2.71 15.27
N LEU A 84 1.70 3.69 15.60
CA LEU A 84 2.00 5.10 15.40
C LEU A 84 2.41 5.72 16.73
N LEU A 85 3.70 6.02 16.88
CA LEU A 85 4.27 6.70 18.03
C LEU A 85 4.12 8.21 17.86
N VAL A 86 3.31 8.82 18.72
CA VAL A 86 3.09 10.27 18.77
C VAL A 86 4.08 10.87 19.74
N VAL A 87 4.96 11.72 19.21
CA VAL A 87 6.11 12.26 19.95
C VAL A 87 6.13 13.77 19.81
N ASP A 88 6.18 14.49 20.93
CA ASP A 88 6.16 15.97 20.90
C ASP A 88 7.55 16.55 20.54
N ARG A 89 8.63 15.82 20.80
CA ARG A 89 10.02 16.25 20.54
C ARG A 89 10.72 15.32 19.56
N LYS A 90 11.24 15.89 18.48
CA LYS A 90 11.89 15.14 17.40
C LYS A 90 13.05 14.25 17.88
N GLU A 91 13.85 14.74 18.80
CA GLU A 91 15.04 14.07 19.33
C GLU A 91 14.70 12.77 20.08
N GLU A 92 13.46 12.62 20.55
CA GLU A 92 13.01 11.48 21.36
C GLU A 92 12.34 10.39 20.52
N GLY A 93 12.02 10.69 19.25
CA GLY A 93 11.24 9.79 18.39
C GLY A 93 11.90 8.45 18.16
N LEU A 94 13.13 8.47 17.64
CA LEU A 94 13.91 7.25 17.41
C LEU A 94 14.27 6.54 18.71
N LYS A 95 14.48 7.27 19.81
CA LYS A 95 14.73 6.68 21.12
C LYS A 95 13.53 5.86 21.60
N ALA A 96 12.33 6.43 21.53
CA ALA A 96 11.09 5.76 21.91
C ALA A 96 10.82 4.51 21.05
N ALA A 97 11.09 4.59 19.74
CA ALA A 97 10.99 3.43 18.85
C ALA A 97 12.00 2.34 19.26
N ASN A 98 13.26 2.69 19.50
CA ASN A 98 14.29 1.74 19.93
C ASN A 98 13.92 1.06 21.26
N ASP A 99 13.40 1.79 22.24
CA ASP A 99 12.97 1.22 23.52
C ASP A 99 11.82 0.22 23.34
N LEU A 100 10.87 0.50 22.44
CA LEU A 100 9.80 -0.43 22.08
C LEU A 100 10.35 -1.70 21.42
N LEU A 101 11.28 -1.54 20.48
CA LEU A 101 11.86 -2.64 19.71
C LEU A 101 12.75 -3.55 20.56
N GLN A 102 13.51 -2.98 21.50
CA GLN A 102 14.30 -3.74 22.46
C GLN A 102 13.39 -4.61 23.34
N LYS A 103 12.30 -4.05 23.86
CA LYS A 103 11.30 -4.81 24.63
C LYS A 103 10.65 -5.92 23.80
N ALA A 104 10.45 -5.70 22.51
CA ALA A 104 9.91 -6.70 21.59
C ALA A 104 10.93 -7.77 21.16
N ASN A 105 12.22 -7.55 21.41
CA ASN A 105 13.34 -8.31 20.84
C ASN A 105 13.25 -8.39 19.31
N ALA A 106 13.05 -7.24 18.67
CA ALA A 106 12.84 -7.09 17.24
C ALA A 106 14.10 -6.62 16.50
N ASN A 107 14.21 -6.97 15.22
CA ASN A 107 15.26 -6.54 14.31
C ASN A 107 14.73 -5.42 13.41
N PRO A 108 14.99 -4.13 13.71
CA PRO A 108 14.42 -3.06 12.94
C PRO A 108 15.18 -2.79 11.64
N VAL A 109 14.44 -2.48 10.58
CA VAL A 109 14.93 -1.71 9.44
C VAL A 109 14.38 -0.30 9.60
N ILE A 110 15.27 0.68 9.72
CA ILE A 110 14.89 2.08 9.97
C ILE A 110 15.00 2.86 8.65
N THR A 111 13.96 3.60 8.32
CA THR A 111 13.91 4.54 7.20
C THR A 111 13.23 5.84 7.63
N THR A 112 13.24 6.83 6.74
CA THR A 112 12.65 8.15 6.97
C THR A 112 11.61 8.47 5.92
N GLY A 113 10.42 8.86 6.38
CA GLY A 113 9.33 9.35 5.56
C GLY A 113 9.64 10.68 4.89
N HIS A 114 9.18 10.77 3.66
CA HIS A 114 9.27 11.95 2.80
C HIS A 114 8.06 11.98 1.86
N PRO A 115 7.71 13.15 1.27
CA PRO A 115 6.55 13.27 0.39
C PRO A 115 6.55 12.29 -0.80
N ASP A 116 7.73 11.96 -1.33
CA ASP A 116 7.87 11.04 -2.46
C ASP A 116 7.92 9.56 -2.04
N PHE A 117 7.57 9.23 -0.79
CA PHE A 117 7.60 7.86 -0.29
C PHE A 117 6.45 7.09 -0.93
N SER A 118 6.77 6.07 -1.71
CA SER A 118 5.83 5.48 -2.67
C SER A 118 5.55 4.00 -2.42
N GLU A 119 4.53 3.48 -3.09
CA GLU A 119 4.20 2.05 -3.13
C GLU A 119 5.38 1.19 -3.58
N ASP A 120 6.18 1.65 -4.55
CA ASP A 120 7.39 0.95 -5.01
C ASP A 120 8.38 0.69 -3.87
N MET A 121 8.47 1.61 -2.89
CA MET A 121 9.35 1.43 -1.74
C MET A 121 8.81 0.38 -0.76
N LEU A 122 7.48 0.21 -0.69
CA LEU A 122 6.82 -0.74 0.21
C LEU A 122 6.71 -2.13 -0.39
N TYR A 123 6.26 -2.23 -1.64
CA TYR A 123 5.95 -3.49 -2.29
C TYR A 123 7.06 -3.93 -3.25
N GLY A 124 7.80 -2.99 -3.81
CA GLY A 124 8.89 -3.27 -4.75
C GLY A 124 8.54 -2.88 -6.18
N LYS A 125 9.56 -2.90 -7.04
CA LYS A 125 9.44 -2.54 -8.47
C LYS A 125 10.44 -3.29 -9.34
N TYR A 126 10.18 -3.29 -10.63
CA TYR A 126 11.17 -3.74 -11.62
C TYR A 126 12.25 -2.68 -11.83
N LEU A 127 13.49 -3.14 -11.86
CA LEU A 127 14.67 -2.34 -12.17
C LEU A 127 15.49 -3.04 -13.26
N PRO A 128 16.09 -2.29 -14.19
CA PRO A 128 17.07 -2.86 -15.11
C PRO A 128 18.37 -3.20 -14.36
N ASN A 129 19.00 -4.31 -14.74
CA ASN A 129 20.37 -4.62 -14.34
C ASN A 129 21.38 -4.05 -15.36
N GLU A 130 22.67 -4.31 -15.14
CA GLU A 130 23.76 -3.86 -16.02
C GLU A 130 23.67 -4.40 -17.46
N THR A 131 22.94 -5.50 -17.68
CA THR A 131 22.71 -6.11 -18.99
C THR A 131 21.41 -5.64 -19.65
N GLY A 132 20.68 -4.71 -19.02
CA GLY A 132 19.37 -4.23 -19.48
C GLY A 132 18.19 -5.17 -19.19
N ALA A 133 18.42 -6.31 -18.56
CA ALA A 133 17.35 -7.22 -18.15
C ALA A 133 16.65 -6.70 -16.89
N LEU A 134 15.32 -6.81 -16.86
CA LEU A 134 14.53 -6.40 -15.69
C LEU A 134 14.61 -7.45 -14.59
N TYR A 135 14.86 -7.02 -13.37
CA TYR A 135 14.71 -7.83 -12.16
C TYR A 135 13.77 -7.12 -11.18
N TYR A 136 12.98 -7.91 -10.46
CA TYR A 136 12.10 -7.38 -9.43
C TYR A 136 12.89 -7.16 -8.14
N ARG A 137 12.94 -5.92 -7.68
CA ARG A 137 13.49 -5.56 -6.37
C ARG A 137 12.33 -5.42 -5.38
N GLU A 138 12.32 -6.27 -4.36
CA GLU A 138 11.36 -6.20 -3.26
C GLU A 138 11.46 -4.86 -2.50
N GLY A 139 10.32 -4.39 -2.03
CA GLY A 139 10.20 -3.24 -1.13
C GLY A 139 10.22 -3.67 0.33
N PHE A 140 10.08 -2.72 1.25
CA PHE A 140 10.19 -2.99 2.69
C PHE A 140 9.19 -4.05 3.18
N ILE A 141 7.91 -3.96 2.81
CA ILE A 141 6.90 -4.92 3.29
C ILE A 141 7.13 -6.29 2.68
N THR A 142 7.31 -6.37 1.35
CA THR A 142 7.49 -7.65 0.66
C THR A 142 8.79 -8.35 1.04
N GLN A 143 9.83 -7.59 1.39
CA GLN A 143 11.10 -8.14 1.85
C GLN A 143 11.08 -8.57 3.33
N LEU A 144 10.43 -7.79 4.20
CA LEU A 144 10.59 -7.95 5.66
C LEU A 144 9.45 -8.73 6.32
N MET A 145 8.20 -8.53 5.88
CA MET A 145 7.03 -9.21 6.47
C MET A 145 7.11 -10.75 6.39
N PRO A 146 7.51 -11.38 5.27
CA PRO A 146 7.53 -12.84 5.16
C PRO A 146 8.62 -13.51 6.01
N LYS A 147 9.56 -12.74 6.57
CA LYS A 147 10.65 -13.30 7.36
C LYS A 147 10.11 -13.92 8.65
N LYS A 148 10.77 -15.01 9.08
CA LYS A 148 10.43 -15.73 10.31
C LYS A 148 10.92 -15.03 11.57
N ASP A 149 11.91 -14.13 11.44
CA ASP A 149 12.38 -13.33 12.55
C ASP A 149 11.41 -12.18 12.84
N LYS A 150 11.52 -11.59 14.03
CA LYS A 150 10.76 -10.38 14.41
C LYS A 150 11.36 -9.16 13.71
N SER A 151 11.45 -9.17 12.38
CA SER A 151 11.80 -8.00 11.61
C SER A 151 10.70 -6.94 11.83
N TYR A 152 11.06 -5.67 11.99
CA TYR A 152 10.11 -4.55 12.09
C TYR A 152 10.54 -3.45 11.11
N LEU A 153 9.59 -2.70 10.54
CA LEU A 153 9.89 -1.51 9.74
C LEU A 153 9.64 -0.27 10.59
N VAL A 154 10.68 0.53 10.82
CA VAL A 154 10.56 1.82 11.51
C VAL A 154 10.62 2.93 10.49
N ILE A 155 9.67 3.85 10.53
CA ILE A 155 9.60 5.00 9.63
C ILE A 155 9.56 6.27 10.47
N ASP A 156 10.68 7.00 10.52
CA ASP A 156 10.73 8.33 11.13
C ASP A 156 10.05 9.38 10.24
N ASN A 157 9.54 10.48 10.80
CA ASN A 157 8.79 11.51 10.07
C ASN A 157 7.62 10.91 9.26
N PHE A 158 6.89 9.97 9.87
CA PHE A 158 5.74 9.30 9.25
C PHE A 158 4.67 10.30 8.80
N ASN A 159 4.56 11.44 9.48
CA ASN A 159 3.69 12.54 9.08
C ASN A 159 3.99 13.14 7.70
N ARG A 160 5.09 12.77 7.05
CA ARG A 160 5.41 13.24 5.69
C ARG A 160 4.95 12.27 4.61
N ILE A 161 4.32 11.15 4.98
CA ILE A 161 3.87 10.11 4.07
C ILE A 161 2.35 10.20 3.90
N ASP A 162 1.88 9.98 2.67
CA ASP A 162 0.48 9.71 2.38
C ASP A 162 0.17 8.26 2.72
N THR A 163 -0.79 8.01 3.63
CA THR A 163 -1.12 6.66 4.09
C THR A 163 -1.81 5.80 3.02
N ASP A 164 -2.29 6.38 1.93
CA ASP A 164 -2.97 5.65 0.86
C ASP A 164 -2.05 4.64 0.18
N ILE A 165 -0.73 4.85 0.22
CA ILE A 165 0.26 3.86 -0.28
C ILE A 165 0.20 2.51 0.46
N PHE A 166 -0.42 2.46 1.65
CA PHE A 166 -0.61 1.23 2.42
C PHE A 166 -1.89 0.48 2.04
N GLN A 167 -2.73 1.02 1.13
CA GLN A 167 -4.03 0.45 0.79
C GLN A 167 -3.93 -1.01 0.34
N THR A 168 -2.93 -1.33 -0.48
CA THR A 168 -2.67 -2.69 -0.94
C THR A 168 -2.46 -3.66 0.24
N TYR A 169 -1.67 -3.26 1.23
CA TYR A 169 -1.49 -4.06 2.44
C TYR A 169 -2.76 -4.16 3.27
N ILE A 170 -3.50 -3.05 3.44
CA ILE A 170 -4.77 -3.02 4.17
C ILE A 170 -5.81 -3.95 3.54
N ASN A 171 -5.89 -4.01 2.21
CA ASN A 171 -6.77 -4.93 1.50
C ASN A 171 -6.43 -6.39 1.85
N VAL A 172 -5.14 -6.73 1.95
CA VAL A 172 -4.72 -8.06 2.40
C VAL A 172 -5.15 -8.32 3.85
N LEU A 173 -5.04 -7.34 4.75
CA LEU A 173 -5.51 -7.46 6.14
C LEU A 173 -7.02 -7.74 6.21
N GLU A 174 -7.79 -7.09 5.33
CA GLU A 174 -9.24 -7.29 5.16
C GLU A 174 -9.62 -8.66 4.56
N GLY A 175 -8.62 -9.45 4.17
CA GLY A 175 -8.81 -10.80 3.64
C GLY A 175 -8.94 -10.84 2.12
N TYR A 176 -8.75 -9.73 1.42
CA TYR A 176 -8.67 -9.74 -0.03
C TYR A 176 -7.36 -10.40 -0.48
N GLU A 177 -7.44 -11.10 -1.61
CA GLU A 177 -6.27 -11.53 -2.34
C GLU A 177 -5.84 -10.43 -3.30
N VAL A 178 -4.58 -10.02 -3.21
CA VAL A 178 -3.97 -9.03 -4.07
C VAL A 178 -3.00 -9.72 -5.02
N THR A 179 -3.05 -9.38 -6.30
CA THR A 179 -2.02 -9.78 -7.25
C THR A 179 -0.98 -8.68 -7.36
N LEU A 180 0.27 -9.00 -7.09
CA LEU A 180 1.38 -8.07 -7.25
C LEU A 180 1.92 -8.14 -8.68
N PRO A 181 2.44 -7.02 -9.24
CA PRO A 181 3.09 -7.01 -10.54
C PRO A 181 4.48 -7.66 -10.43
N ARG A 182 4.50 -8.96 -10.12
CA ARG A 182 5.70 -9.79 -10.00
C ARG A 182 5.36 -11.19 -10.49
N TYR A 183 6.21 -11.76 -11.32
CA TYR A 183 6.05 -13.12 -11.83
C TYR A 183 6.94 -14.10 -11.06
N ASN A 184 6.42 -15.30 -10.82
CA ASN A 184 7.21 -16.42 -10.32
C ASN A 184 8.01 -17.10 -11.46
N LYS A 185 8.79 -18.14 -11.14
CA LYS A 185 9.63 -18.86 -12.12
C LYS A 185 8.80 -19.54 -13.24
N ASP A 186 7.53 -19.80 -12.97
CA ASP A 186 6.60 -20.46 -13.90
C ASP A 186 5.84 -19.45 -14.77
N GLY A 187 6.13 -18.15 -14.64
CA GLY A 187 5.46 -17.07 -15.39
C GLY A 187 4.07 -16.70 -14.84
N ASN A 188 3.71 -17.17 -13.64
CA ASN A 188 2.46 -16.81 -12.98
C ASN A 188 2.64 -15.55 -12.11
N MET A 189 1.65 -14.66 -12.11
CA MET A 189 1.66 -13.52 -11.21
C MET A 189 1.57 -13.97 -9.76
N ILE A 190 2.34 -13.31 -8.92
CA ILE A 190 2.43 -13.60 -7.50
C ILE A 190 1.22 -13.02 -6.77
N LYS A 191 0.54 -13.91 -6.03
CA LYS A 191 -0.58 -13.58 -5.16
C LYS A 191 -0.10 -13.31 -3.74
N TRP A 192 -0.75 -12.35 -3.10
CA TRP A 192 -0.59 -11.99 -1.71
C TRP A 192 -1.94 -12.06 -1.00
N SER A 193 -2.03 -12.93 -0.01
CA SER A 193 -3.20 -13.04 0.87
C SER A 193 -2.76 -13.40 2.30
N ARG A 194 -3.73 -13.47 3.22
CA ARG A 194 -3.51 -13.98 4.59
C ARG A 194 -3.29 -15.49 4.67
N GLN A 195 -3.48 -16.22 3.58
CA GLN A 195 -3.39 -17.68 3.57
C GLN A 195 -1.94 -18.17 3.61
N LYS A 196 -1.71 -19.37 4.17
CA LYS A 196 -0.36 -19.93 4.40
C LYS A 196 0.40 -20.28 3.12
N ASP A 197 -0.32 -20.52 2.03
CA ASP A 197 0.16 -20.87 0.70
C ASP A 197 0.34 -19.65 -0.22
N SER A 198 0.00 -18.45 0.25
CA SER A 198 0.36 -17.18 -0.40
C SER A 198 1.88 -17.05 -0.52
N PHE A 199 2.35 -16.51 -1.66
CA PHE A 199 3.77 -16.28 -1.90
C PHE A 199 4.37 -15.34 -0.85
N TYR A 200 3.65 -14.26 -0.53
CA TYR A 200 3.96 -13.40 0.60
C TYR A 200 3.05 -13.81 1.75
N TYR A 201 3.51 -14.76 2.57
CA TYR A 201 2.76 -15.18 3.74
C TYR A 201 2.65 -14.02 4.74
N PHE A 202 1.42 -13.71 5.15
CA PHE A 202 1.17 -12.73 6.19
C PHE A 202 1.70 -13.20 7.56
N ASN A 203 2.65 -12.45 8.12
CA ASN A 203 3.17 -12.71 9.46
C ASN A 203 2.45 -11.80 10.49
N PRO A 204 1.62 -12.35 11.40
CA PRO A 204 0.90 -11.54 12.39
C PRO A 204 1.80 -10.87 13.44
N ASN A 205 3.07 -11.29 13.56
CA ASN A 205 4.03 -10.70 14.50
C ASN A 205 4.84 -9.56 13.87
N TRP A 206 4.70 -9.33 12.56
CA TRP A 206 5.35 -8.23 11.85
C TRP A 206 4.60 -6.91 12.11
N HIS A 207 5.36 -5.83 12.31
CA HIS A 207 4.79 -4.50 12.55
C HIS A 207 5.55 -3.41 11.80
N ILE A 208 4.82 -2.34 11.45
CA ILE A 208 5.33 -1.07 10.96
C ILE A 208 5.19 -0.04 12.09
N VAL A 209 6.32 0.50 12.55
CA VAL A 209 6.38 1.53 13.59
C VAL A 209 6.60 2.88 12.92
N GLY A 210 5.55 3.70 12.83
CA GLY A 210 5.64 5.08 12.38
C GLY A 210 5.93 6.01 13.55
N ILE A 211 6.91 6.90 13.43
CA ILE A 211 7.11 8.01 14.38
C ILE A 211 6.52 9.26 13.75
N THR A 212 5.55 9.85 14.44
CA THR A 212 4.87 11.07 13.99
C THR A 212 5.03 12.18 15.01
N TYR A 213 5.09 13.40 14.47
CA TYR A 213 5.17 14.64 15.23
C TYR A 213 3.86 15.46 15.14
N ASP A 214 2.87 14.92 14.43
CA ASP A 214 1.52 15.46 14.37
C ASP A 214 0.79 15.18 15.70
N SER A 215 -0.09 16.10 16.11
CA SER A 215 -0.99 15.94 17.24
C SER A 215 -2.04 14.85 17.01
N LEU A 216 -2.71 14.41 18.09
CA LEU A 216 -3.75 13.39 17.98
C LEU A 216 -4.95 13.87 17.14
N GLU A 217 -5.24 15.17 17.20
CA GLU A 217 -6.27 15.83 16.41
C GLU A 217 -5.91 15.79 14.92
N GLU A 218 -4.71 16.24 14.56
CA GLU A 218 -4.21 16.22 13.18
C GLU A 218 -4.20 14.79 12.60
N ILE A 219 -3.78 13.79 13.39
CA ILE A 219 -3.78 12.39 12.95
C ILE A 219 -5.18 11.90 12.58
N LYS A 220 -6.20 12.25 13.38
CA LYS A 220 -7.59 11.84 13.14
C LYS A 220 -8.21 12.53 11.94
N GLU A 221 -7.83 13.77 11.67
CA GLU A 221 -8.31 14.52 10.51
C GLU A 221 -7.62 14.11 9.22
N LYS A 222 -6.32 13.80 9.30
CA LYS A 222 -5.46 13.55 8.14
C LYS A 222 -5.56 12.14 7.59
N TYR A 223 -5.63 11.12 8.45
CA TYR A 223 -5.61 9.72 8.01
C TYR A 223 -7.00 9.13 7.90
N SER A 224 -7.20 8.25 6.93
CA SER A 224 -8.49 7.60 6.70
C SER A 224 -8.89 6.69 7.87
N GLU A 225 -10.20 6.55 8.11
CA GLU A 225 -10.72 5.62 9.12
C GLU A 225 -10.25 4.18 8.89
N GLN A 226 -10.09 3.79 7.62
CA GLN A 226 -9.60 2.47 7.24
C GLN A 226 -8.15 2.24 7.69
N PHE A 227 -7.26 3.22 7.46
CA PHE A 227 -5.88 3.15 7.98
C PHE A 227 -5.88 3.13 9.52
N LEU A 228 -6.68 3.99 10.14
CA LEU A 228 -6.77 4.09 11.60
C LEU A 228 -7.34 2.82 12.25
N LYS A 229 -8.23 2.07 11.58
CA LYS A 229 -8.73 0.75 12.04
C LYS A 229 -7.57 -0.21 12.34
N TYR A 230 -6.56 -0.23 11.48
CA TYR A 230 -5.39 -1.11 11.58
C TYR A 230 -4.21 -0.49 12.35
N THR A 231 -4.42 0.68 12.94
CA THR A 231 -3.36 1.44 13.62
C THR A 231 -3.56 1.49 15.13
N ARG A 232 -2.47 1.22 15.85
CA ARG A 232 -2.36 1.47 17.30
C ARG A 232 -1.61 2.77 17.52
N ILE A 233 -2.32 3.80 17.99
CA ILE A 233 -1.72 5.09 18.33
C ILE A 233 -1.21 5.02 19.77
N VAL A 234 0.06 5.37 19.98
CA VAL A 234 0.71 5.39 21.29
C VAL A 234 1.36 6.75 21.50
N LYS A 235 0.87 7.51 22.47
CA LYS A 235 1.52 8.76 22.89
C LYS A 235 2.71 8.44 23.79
N VAL A 236 3.90 8.90 23.40
CA VAL A 236 5.11 8.76 24.20
C VAL A 236 5.03 9.74 25.36
N LYS A 237 5.22 9.25 26.59
CA LYS A 237 5.26 10.10 27.79
C LYS A 237 6.65 10.69 27.94
N HIS A 238 6.69 11.97 28.32
CA HIS A 238 7.90 12.65 28.76
C HIS A 238 8.06 12.45 30.25
N ASP A 239 9.27 12.05 30.67
CA ASP A 239 9.73 12.18 32.05
C ASP A 239 10.47 13.52 32.23
#